data_AF-Q0WVA3-F1
#
_entry.id   AF-Q0WVA3-F1
#
_cell.length_a   1.000
_cell.length_b   1.000
_cell.length_c   1.000
_cell.angle_alpha   90.00
_cell.angle_beta   90.00
_cell.angle_gamma   90.00
#
_symmetry.space_group_name_H-M   'P 1'
#
loop_
_entity.id
_entity.type
_entity.pdbx_description
1 polymer ?
#
loop_
_entity_poly.entity_id
_entity_poly.type
_entity_poly.pdbx_seq_one_letter_code
_entity_poly.pdbx_strand_id
1 'polypeptide(L)'
;QTMSPLKEVVDNIQSQVAKIEDDLKVRVAEYNNIRGQLNAINRKQSGSLAVRDLSNLVKPEDIVESEHLVTLLAVVPKYSQKDWLECYETLTDYVVPRSSKKLFEDNEYALYTVTLFTRVADNFRIAAREKGFQVRDFEQSVEAQETRKQELAKLVQDQESLRSSLLQWCYTSYGEVFSSWMHFCAVRTFAESIMRYGLPPAFLACVLSPAVKSEKKVRSILERLCDSTNSLYWKSEEDAGAMAGLAGDSETHPYVSFTINLA
;
A
#
# COMPACT_ATOMS: atom_id res chain seq x y z
N GLN A 1 33.65 25.42 18.40
CA GLN A 1 32.65 26.15 19.21
C GLN A 1 31.50 26.49 18.29
N THR A 2 30.32 25.92 18.53
CA THR A 2 29.09 26.35 17.86
C THR A 2 28.73 27.73 18.42
N MET A 3 28.67 28.74 17.56
CA MET A 3 28.43 30.14 17.94
C MET A 3 26.93 30.47 18.14
N SER A 4 26.04 29.52 17.87
CA SER A 4 24.59 29.69 17.93
C SER A 4 24.02 29.18 19.26
N PRO A 5 23.01 29.87 19.84
CA PRO A 5 22.24 29.38 20.97
C PRO A 5 21.66 27.97 20.72
N LEU A 6 21.67 27.12 21.75
CA LEU A 6 21.16 25.75 21.66
C LEU A 6 19.71 25.68 21.16
N LYS A 7 18.88 26.64 21.57
CA LYS A 7 17.50 26.77 21.12
C LYS A 7 17.40 26.94 19.61
N GLU A 8 18.20 27.82 19.01
CA GLU A 8 18.19 28.05 17.57
C GLU A 8 18.63 26.80 16.80
N VAL A 9 19.61 26.06 17.32
CA VAL A 9 20.05 24.79 16.72
C VAL A 9 18.90 23.77 16.71
N VAL A 10 18.19 23.63 17.83
CA VAL A 10 17.02 22.76 17.97
C VAL A 10 15.89 23.15 17.02
N ASP A 11 15.54 24.44 16.98
CA ASP A 11 14.47 24.96 16.12
C ASP A 11 14.78 24.73 14.63
N ASN A 12 16.05 24.91 14.23
CA ASN A 12 16.51 24.65 12.86
C ASN A 12 16.41 23.16 12.48
N ILE A 13 16.86 22.26 13.35
CA ILE A 13 16.75 20.81 13.11
C ILE A 13 15.27 20.40 13.02
N GLN A 14 14.43 20.90 13.91
CA GLN A 14 13.00 20.61 13.90
C GLN A 14 12.35 21.08 12.59
N SER A 15 12.67 22.28 12.12
CA SER A 15 12.16 22.79 10.84
C SER A 15 12.61 21.95 9.64
N GLN A 16 13.87 21.48 9.64
CA GLN A 16 14.38 20.61 8.58
C GLN A 16 13.65 19.26 8.55
N VAL A 17 13.49 18.60 9.70
CA VAL A 17 12.78 17.31 9.78
C VAL A 17 11.32 17.46 9.37
N ALA A 18 10.65 18.54 9.77
CA ALA A 18 9.26 18.80 9.38
C ALA A 18 9.09 18.93 7.86
N LYS A 19 10.03 19.61 7.17
CA LYS A 19 10.01 19.71 5.70
C LYS A 19 10.18 18.34 5.04
N ILE A 20 11.10 17.51 5.56
CA ILE A 20 11.29 16.14 5.05
C ILE A 20 10.02 15.30 5.26
N GLU A 21 9.35 15.43 6.41
CA GLU A 21 8.09 14.74 6.68
C GLU A 21 6.99 15.16 5.69
N ASP A 22 6.85 16.46 5.41
CA ASP A 22 5.84 16.97 4.48
C ASP A 22 6.13 16.50 3.04
N ASP A 23 7.38 16.53 2.59
CA ASP A 23 7.79 16.01 1.29
C ASP A 23 7.49 14.50 1.15
N LEU A 24 7.73 13.72 2.22
CA LEU A 24 7.39 12.30 2.25
C LEU A 24 5.89 12.08 2.08
N LYS A 25 5.05 12.86 2.79
CA LYS A 25 3.59 12.75 2.69
C LYS A 25 3.10 13.00 1.26
N VAL A 26 3.63 14.03 0.60
CA VAL A 26 3.26 14.35 -0.80
C VAL A 26 3.63 13.19 -1.74
N ARG A 27 4.88 12.72 -1.70
CA ARG A 27 5.35 11.64 -2.59
C ARG A 27 4.61 10.32 -2.35
N VAL A 28 4.29 10.00 -1.09
CA VAL A 28 3.51 8.81 -0.72
C VAL A 28 2.06 8.94 -1.19
N ALA A 29 1.46 10.14 -1.12
CA ALA A 29 0.11 10.38 -1.62
C ALA A 29 0.03 10.19 -3.15
N GLU A 30 0.99 10.72 -3.90
CA GLU A 30 1.09 10.53 -5.35
C GLU A 30 1.22 9.05 -5.73
N TYR A 31 2.13 8.32 -5.08
CA TYR A 31 2.30 6.88 -5.30
C TYR A 31 1.02 6.09 -4.98
N ASN A 32 0.36 6.40 -3.86
CA ASN A 32 -0.86 5.72 -3.45
C ASN A 32 -2.04 6.00 -4.40
N ASN A 33 -2.10 7.17 -5.03
CA ASN A 33 -3.10 7.49 -6.03
C ASN A 33 -2.98 6.57 -7.26
N ILE A 34 -1.78 6.46 -7.86
CA ILE A 34 -1.56 5.58 -9.02
C ILE A 34 -1.82 4.11 -8.64
N ARG A 35 -1.33 3.68 -7.48
CA ARG A 35 -1.60 2.33 -6.96
C ARG A 35 -3.10 2.07 -6.79
N GLY A 36 -3.85 3.07 -6.32
CA GLY A 36 -5.31 3.01 -6.18
C GLY A 36 -6.02 2.84 -7.52
N GLN A 37 -5.60 3.60 -8.53
CA GLN A 37 -6.14 3.51 -9.90
C GLN A 37 -5.89 2.13 -10.51
N LEU A 38 -4.66 1.62 -10.41
CA LEU A 38 -4.31 0.29 -10.90
C LEU A 38 -5.09 -0.83 -10.20
N ASN A 39 -5.26 -0.73 -8.88
CA ASN A 39 -6.06 -1.69 -8.13
C ASN A 39 -7.53 -1.68 -8.55
N ALA A 40 -8.10 -0.51 -8.85
CA ALA A 40 -9.47 -0.39 -9.36
C ALA A 40 -9.61 -1.05 -10.74
N ILE A 41 -8.63 -0.86 -11.65
CA ILE A 41 -8.61 -1.50 -12.96
C ILE A 41 -8.46 -3.02 -12.83
N ASN A 42 -7.51 -3.49 -12.01
CA ASN A 42 -7.27 -4.91 -11.79
C ASN A 42 -8.52 -5.63 -11.22
N ARG A 43 -9.25 -4.99 -10.31
CA ARG A 43 -10.52 -5.53 -9.79
C ARG A 43 -11.58 -5.70 -10.89
N LYS A 44 -11.71 -4.71 -11.80
CA LYS A 44 -12.61 -4.82 -12.96
C LYS A 44 -12.20 -5.96 -13.90
N GLN A 45 -10.90 -6.27 -13.95
CA GLN A 45 -10.35 -7.34 -14.76
C GLN A 45 -10.27 -8.71 -14.07
N SER A 46 -10.55 -8.87 -12.78
CA SER A 46 -10.38 -10.18 -12.09
C SER A 46 -11.67 -10.83 -11.60
N GLY A 47 -12.84 -10.25 -11.90
CA GLY A 47 -14.14 -10.78 -11.46
C GLY A 47 -14.62 -12.01 -12.23
N SER A 48 -15.78 -12.54 -11.82
CA SER A 48 -16.54 -13.56 -12.58
C SER A 48 -16.93 -13.04 -13.96
N LEU A 49 -17.05 -13.94 -14.96
CA LEU A 49 -17.48 -13.61 -16.32
C LEU A 49 -18.79 -12.80 -16.40
N ALA A 50 -19.67 -12.91 -15.39
CA ALA A 50 -20.91 -12.15 -15.32
C ALA A 50 -20.69 -10.63 -15.21
N VAL A 51 -19.56 -10.20 -14.64
CA VAL A 51 -19.30 -8.77 -14.31
C VAL A 51 -17.98 -8.27 -14.88
N ARG A 52 -16.99 -9.15 -15.08
CA ARG A 52 -15.65 -8.81 -15.57
C ARG A 52 -15.68 -8.23 -16.99
N ASP A 53 -14.69 -7.38 -17.27
CA ASP A 53 -14.42 -6.89 -18.62
C ASP A 53 -14.02 -8.04 -19.57
N LEU A 54 -14.73 -8.15 -20.69
CA LEU A 54 -14.57 -9.23 -21.68
C LEU A 54 -13.58 -8.86 -22.80
N SER A 55 -13.12 -7.61 -22.88
CA SER A 55 -12.25 -7.15 -23.97
C SER A 55 -10.97 -8.00 -24.13
N ASN A 56 -10.41 -8.52 -23.04
CA ASN A 56 -9.21 -9.36 -23.08
C ASN A 56 -9.47 -10.83 -23.42
N LEU A 57 -10.72 -11.27 -23.46
CA LEU A 57 -11.11 -12.67 -23.71
C LEU A 57 -11.63 -12.90 -25.14
N VAL A 58 -12.00 -11.82 -25.83
CA VAL A 58 -12.62 -11.86 -27.15
C VAL A 58 -11.61 -11.39 -28.18
N LYS A 59 -11.32 -12.23 -29.18
CA LYS A 59 -10.44 -11.84 -30.30
C LYS A 59 -11.27 -11.17 -31.40
N PRO A 60 -10.68 -10.28 -32.21
CA PRO A 60 -11.36 -9.71 -33.37
C PRO A 60 -11.90 -10.78 -34.35
N GLU A 61 -11.22 -11.92 -34.44
CA GLU A 61 -11.65 -13.06 -35.28
C GLU A 61 -12.94 -13.75 -34.79
N ASP A 62 -13.28 -13.59 -33.51
CA ASP A 62 -14.45 -14.23 -32.91
C ASP A 62 -15.73 -13.40 -33.09
N ILE A 63 -15.62 -12.18 -33.64
CA ILE A 63 -16.74 -11.25 -33.84
C ILE A 63 -17.00 -11.07 -35.33
N VAL A 64 -18.25 -11.32 -35.70
CA VAL A 64 -18.81 -10.94 -36.99
C VAL A 64 -19.75 -9.77 -36.76
N GLU A 65 -19.39 -8.61 -37.30
CA GLU A 65 -20.24 -7.42 -37.34
C GLU A 65 -20.41 -6.99 -38.80
N SER A 66 -21.65 -6.94 -39.25
CA SER A 66 -22.03 -6.46 -40.58
C SER A 66 -23.30 -5.63 -40.49
N GLU A 67 -23.75 -5.04 -41.59
CA GLU A 67 -24.97 -4.23 -41.64
C GLU A 67 -26.20 -4.97 -41.09
N HIS A 68 -26.22 -6.30 -41.17
CA HIS A 68 -27.37 -7.12 -40.79
C HIS A 68 -27.07 -8.19 -39.77
N LEU A 69 -25.80 -8.47 -39.46
CA LEU A 69 -25.38 -9.48 -38.50
C LEU A 69 -24.63 -8.85 -37.34
N VAL A 70 -24.95 -9.31 -36.14
CA VAL A 70 -24.25 -8.94 -34.92
C VAL A 70 -23.85 -10.21 -34.16
N THR A 71 -22.70 -10.17 -33.53
CA THR A 71 -22.25 -11.23 -32.63
C THR A 71 -22.47 -10.80 -31.19
N LEU A 72 -23.24 -11.59 -30.44
CA LEU A 72 -23.49 -11.37 -29.01
C LEU A 72 -22.63 -12.33 -28.18
N LEU A 73 -22.32 -11.92 -26.96
CA LEU A 73 -21.58 -12.72 -25.99
C LEU A 73 -22.54 -13.25 -24.92
N ALA A 74 -22.69 -14.56 -24.83
CA ALA A 74 -23.53 -15.23 -23.85
C ALA A 74 -22.68 -15.81 -22.72
N VAL A 75 -22.99 -15.42 -21.49
CA VAL A 75 -22.46 -15.99 -20.25
C VAL A 75 -23.45 -17.06 -19.80
N VAL A 76 -22.98 -18.31 -19.85
CA VAL A 76 -23.79 -19.52 -19.63
C VAL A 76 -23.27 -20.24 -18.37
N PRO A 77 -24.13 -20.59 -17.40
CA PRO A 77 -23.70 -21.38 -16.24
C PRO A 77 -23.10 -22.73 -16.68
N LYS A 78 -22.04 -23.18 -16.00
CA LYS A 78 -21.30 -24.38 -16.37
C LYS A 78 -22.17 -25.64 -16.47
N TYR A 79 -23.18 -25.75 -15.60
CA TYR A 79 -24.12 -26.88 -15.60
C TYR A 79 -25.09 -26.87 -16.80
N SER A 80 -25.34 -25.72 -17.42
CA SER A 80 -26.27 -25.54 -18.55
C SER A 80 -25.58 -25.33 -19.89
N GLN A 81 -24.28 -25.64 -20.02
CA GLN A 81 -23.57 -25.56 -21.30
C GLN A 81 -24.19 -26.47 -22.38
N LYS A 82 -24.68 -27.66 -21.99
CA LYS A 82 -25.36 -28.59 -22.90
C LYS A 82 -26.69 -28.01 -23.37
N ASP A 83 -27.51 -27.54 -22.43
CA ASP A 83 -28.80 -26.90 -22.72
C ASP A 83 -28.63 -25.72 -23.67
N TRP A 84 -27.61 -24.88 -23.46
CA TRP A 84 -27.27 -23.78 -24.35
C TRP A 84 -27.05 -24.26 -25.79
N LEU A 85 -26.16 -25.24 -25.98
CA LEU A 85 -25.82 -25.76 -27.31
C LEU A 85 -27.03 -26.40 -28.02
N GLU A 86 -27.96 -26.97 -27.27
CA GLU A 86 -29.18 -27.58 -27.82
C GLU A 86 -30.25 -26.55 -28.18
N CYS A 87 -30.37 -25.43 -27.44
CA CYS A 87 -31.49 -24.51 -27.60
C CYS A 87 -31.16 -23.16 -28.26
N TYR A 88 -29.90 -22.71 -28.29
CA TYR A 88 -29.57 -21.34 -28.71
C TYR A 88 -30.05 -21.01 -30.14
N GLU A 89 -30.04 -21.99 -31.04
CA GLU A 89 -30.49 -21.84 -32.44
C GLU A 89 -31.99 -21.60 -32.56
N THR A 90 -32.77 -21.96 -31.53
CA THR A 90 -34.24 -21.90 -31.51
C THR A 90 -34.80 -20.85 -30.56
N LEU A 91 -33.93 -20.09 -29.87
CA LEU A 91 -34.36 -19.03 -28.95
C LEU A 91 -35.14 -17.92 -29.66
N THR A 92 -34.72 -17.59 -30.89
CA THR A 92 -35.43 -16.65 -31.77
C THR A 92 -35.22 -17.04 -33.23
N ASP A 93 -36.10 -16.53 -34.09
CA ASP A 93 -35.87 -16.58 -35.54
C ASP A 93 -34.60 -15.80 -35.92
N TYR A 94 -33.97 -16.15 -37.05
CA TYR A 94 -32.80 -15.46 -37.61
C TYR A 94 -31.51 -15.55 -36.76
N VAL A 95 -31.34 -16.65 -35.99
CA VAL A 95 -30.05 -17.05 -35.42
C VAL A 95 -29.27 -17.86 -36.46
N VAL A 96 -27.96 -17.62 -36.57
CA VAL A 96 -27.10 -18.37 -37.50
C VAL A 96 -26.75 -19.73 -36.85
N PRO A 97 -27.16 -20.86 -37.46
CA PRO A 97 -26.84 -22.19 -36.91
C PRO A 97 -25.34 -22.46 -36.89
N ARG A 98 -24.88 -23.23 -35.91
CA ARG A 98 -23.45 -23.54 -35.67
C ARG A 98 -22.55 -22.31 -35.50
N SER A 99 -23.11 -21.15 -35.15
CA SER A 99 -22.34 -19.93 -34.89
C SER A 99 -21.78 -19.85 -33.47
N SER A 100 -22.31 -20.66 -32.53
CA SER A 100 -21.87 -20.58 -31.15
C SER A 100 -20.53 -21.26 -30.88
N LYS A 101 -19.56 -20.49 -30.38
CA LYS A 101 -18.21 -20.95 -30.05
C LYS A 101 -17.87 -20.60 -28.61
N LYS A 102 -17.32 -21.54 -27.85
CA LYS A 102 -16.82 -21.28 -26.50
C LYS A 102 -15.49 -20.52 -26.56
N LEU A 103 -15.42 -19.36 -25.92
CA LEU A 103 -14.22 -18.52 -25.87
C LEU A 103 -13.41 -18.75 -24.59
N PHE A 104 -14.09 -18.79 -23.45
CA PHE A 104 -13.47 -18.89 -22.13
C PHE A 104 -14.41 -19.61 -21.16
N GLU A 105 -13.84 -20.25 -20.14
CA GLU A 105 -14.59 -20.92 -19.07
C GLU A 105 -13.91 -20.60 -17.73
N ASP A 106 -14.68 -20.10 -16.76
CA ASP A 106 -14.24 -19.92 -15.38
C ASP A 106 -14.79 -21.04 -14.47
N ASN A 107 -14.75 -20.84 -13.16
CA ASN A 107 -15.22 -21.85 -12.21
C ASN A 107 -16.74 -22.07 -12.25
N GLU A 108 -17.52 -21.08 -12.68
CA GLU A 108 -18.98 -21.05 -12.56
C GLU A 108 -19.69 -20.89 -13.92
N TYR A 109 -19.08 -20.18 -14.86
CA TYR A 109 -19.65 -19.79 -16.14
C TYR A 109 -18.72 -20.11 -17.33
N ALA A 110 -19.33 -20.23 -18.50
CA ALA A 110 -18.65 -20.30 -19.79
C ALA A 110 -19.14 -19.15 -20.70
N LEU A 111 -18.20 -18.54 -21.40
CA LEU A 111 -18.45 -17.48 -22.36
C LEU A 111 -18.56 -18.07 -23.76
N TYR A 112 -19.70 -17.86 -24.40
CA TYR A 112 -19.99 -18.27 -25.77
C TYR A 112 -20.22 -17.06 -26.67
N THR A 113 -19.85 -17.17 -27.94
CA THR A 113 -20.36 -16.29 -29.00
C THR A 113 -21.69 -16.80 -29.52
N VAL A 114 -22.47 -15.94 -30.15
CA VAL A 114 -23.60 -16.31 -31.01
C VAL A 114 -23.80 -15.22 -32.06
N THR A 115 -23.94 -15.60 -33.32
CA THR A 115 -24.18 -14.65 -34.40
C THR A 115 -25.64 -14.73 -34.83
N LEU A 116 -26.29 -13.58 -34.93
CA LEU A 116 -27.70 -13.46 -35.32
C LEU A 116 -27.94 -12.15 -36.05
N PHE A 117 -29.14 -12.00 -36.61
CA PHE A 117 -29.51 -10.76 -37.27
C PHE A 117 -29.72 -9.63 -36.26
N THR A 118 -29.22 -8.43 -36.57
CA THR A 118 -29.27 -7.26 -35.67
C THR A 118 -30.70 -6.94 -35.22
N ARG A 119 -31.70 -7.11 -36.10
CA ARG A 119 -33.11 -6.83 -35.81
C ARG A 119 -33.76 -7.75 -34.75
N VAL A 120 -33.18 -8.92 -34.48
CA VAL A 120 -33.70 -9.87 -33.48
C VAL A 120 -32.86 -9.91 -32.20
N ALA A 121 -31.83 -9.06 -32.10
CA ALA A 121 -30.90 -9.07 -30.98
C ALA A 121 -31.57 -8.88 -29.62
N ASP A 122 -32.54 -7.95 -29.52
CA ASP A 122 -33.24 -7.70 -28.26
C ASP A 122 -34.19 -8.83 -27.87
N ASN A 123 -34.88 -9.42 -28.85
CA ASN A 123 -35.71 -10.61 -28.62
C ASN A 123 -34.86 -11.78 -28.13
N PHE A 124 -33.66 -11.95 -28.71
CA PHE A 124 -32.73 -12.99 -28.30
C PHE A 124 -32.23 -12.78 -26.86
N ARG A 125 -31.89 -11.53 -26.48
CA ARG A 125 -31.50 -11.19 -25.11
C ARG A 125 -32.59 -11.54 -24.10
N ILE A 126 -33.86 -11.28 -24.42
CA ILE A 126 -35.01 -11.60 -23.56
C ILE A 126 -35.16 -13.11 -23.43
N ALA A 127 -35.23 -13.85 -24.55
CA ALA A 127 -35.40 -15.30 -24.55
C ALA A 127 -34.22 -16.03 -23.85
N ALA A 128 -32.99 -15.57 -24.06
CA ALA A 128 -31.81 -16.08 -23.38
C ALA A 128 -31.91 -15.87 -21.86
N ARG A 129 -32.36 -14.68 -21.41
CA ARG A 129 -32.53 -14.37 -19.99
C ARG A 129 -33.60 -15.24 -19.33
N GLU A 130 -34.70 -15.53 -20.00
CA GLU A 130 -35.75 -16.43 -19.50
C GLU A 130 -35.24 -17.85 -19.24
N LYS A 131 -34.25 -18.29 -20.01
CA LYS A 131 -33.55 -19.58 -19.83
C LYS A 131 -32.40 -19.50 -18.82
N GLY A 132 -32.16 -18.35 -18.18
CA GLY A 132 -31.08 -18.15 -17.22
C GLY A 132 -29.71 -17.86 -17.84
N PHE A 133 -29.65 -17.56 -19.15
CA PHE A 133 -28.42 -17.15 -19.82
C PHE A 133 -28.29 -15.62 -19.82
N GLN A 134 -27.12 -15.11 -19.51
CA GLN A 134 -26.87 -13.68 -19.50
C GLN A 134 -26.16 -13.27 -20.79
N VAL A 135 -26.82 -12.46 -21.63
CA VAL A 135 -26.16 -11.86 -22.80
C VAL A 135 -25.52 -10.53 -22.40
N ARG A 136 -24.23 -10.37 -22.67
CA ARG A 136 -23.42 -9.18 -22.39
C ARG A 136 -23.29 -8.36 -23.66
N ASP A 137 -23.58 -7.08 -23.57
CA ASP A 137 -23.30 -6.14 -24.64
C ASP A 137 -21.79 -5.94 -24.77
N PHE A 138 -21.29 -6.06 -25.99
CA PHE A 138 -19.87 -5.92 -26.30
C PHE A 138 -19.72 -5.11 -27.58
N GLU A 139 -19.43 -3.83 -27.44
CA GLU A 139 -18.98 -3.00 -28.56
C GLU A 139 -17.47 -3.16 -28.69
N GLN A 140 -17.03 -3.82 -29.76
CA GLN A 140 -15.61 -3.96 -30.07
C GLN A 140 -15.10 -2.70 -30.79
N SER A 141 -15.05 -1.57 -30.08
CA SER A 141 -14.20 -0.48 -30.57
C SER A 141 -12.74 -0.86 -30.34
N VAL A 142 -12.08 -1.30 -31.42
CA VAL A 142 -10.63 -1.62 -31.44
C VAL A 142 -9.83 -0.43 -30.91
N GLU A 143 -10.24 0.79 -31.26
CA GLU A 143 -9.64 2.04 -30.79
C GLU A 143 -9.79 2.22 -29.27
N ALA A 144 -10.97 1.97 -28.70
CA ALA A 144 -11.19 2.05 -27.25
C ALA A 144 -10.46 0.95 -26.47
N GLN A 145 -10.26 -0.23 -27.06
CA GLN A 145 -9.51 -1.31 -26.43
C GLN A 145 -8.00 -1.01 -26.41
N GLU A 146 -7.46 -0.53 -27.54
CA GLU A 146 -6.05 -0.15 -27.64
C GLU A 146 -5.74 1.04 -26.70
N THR A 147 -6.62 2.03 -26.66
CA THR A 147 -6.49 3.17 -25.72
C THR A 147 -6.42 2.70 -24.26
N ARG A 148 -7.34 1.83 -23.83
CA ARG A 148 -7.32 1.27 -22.46
C ARG A 148 -6.05 0.47 -22.15
N LYS A 149 -5.54 -0.27 -23.13
CA LYS A 149 -4.30 -1.04 -22.98
C LYS A 149 -3.09 -0.12 -22.84
N GLN A 150 -3.03 0.95 -23.64
CA GLN A 150 -1.98 1.97 -23.54
C GLN A 150 -2.04 2.72 -22.21
N GLU A 151 -3.24 3.10 -21.75
CA GLU A 151 -3.45 3.72 -20.44
C GLU A 151 -2.97 2.80 -19.30
N LEU A 152 -3.32 1.51 -19.34
CA LEU A 152 -2.87 0.55 -18.35
C LEU A 152 -1.35 0.40 -18.36
N ALA A 153 -0.75 0.26 -19.54
CA ALA A 153 0.71 0.15 -19.68
C ALA A 153 1.41 1.39 -19.12
N LYS A 154 0.88 2.58 -19.41
CA LYS A 154 1.37 3.85 -18.88
C LYS A 154 1.27 3.90 -17.36
N LEU A 155 0.12 3.54 -16.78
CA LEU A 155 -0.06 3.53 -15.32
C LEU A 155 0.89 2.56 -14.62
N VAL A 156 1.15 1.39 -15.20
CA VAL A 156 2.12 0.42 -14.66
C VAL A 156 3.54 1.00 -14.71
N GLN A 157 3.92 1.63 -15.81
CA GLN A 157 5.22 2.30 -15.95
C GLN A 157 5.37 3.46 -14.95
N ASP A 158 4.34 4.29 -14.82
CA ASP A 158 4.30 5.42 -13.88
C ASP A 158 4.40 4.93 -12.43
N GLN A 159 3.72 3.82 -12.08
CA GLN A 159 3.82 3.21 -10.76
C GLN A 159 5.26 2.78 -10.43
N GLU A 160 5.94 2.11 -11.37
CA GLU A 160 7.30 1.62 -11.16
C GLU A 160 8.32 2.77 -11.09
N SER A 161 8.14 3.77 -11.93
CA SER A 161 8.94 5.01 -11.92
C SER A 161 8.79 5.76 -10.60
N LEU A 162 7.55 6.00 -10.14
CA LEU A 162 7.31 6.66 -8.86
C LEU A 162 7.81 5.85 -7.67
N ARG A 163 7.63 4.52 -7.69
CA ARG A 163 8.17 3.62 -6.66
C ARG A 163 9.68 3.77 -6.54
N SER A 164 10.38 3.72 -7.67
CA SER A 164 11.85 3.84 -7.73
C SER A 164 12.32 5.19 -7.23
N SER A 165 11.68 6.27 -7.70
CA SER A 165 11.96 7.65 -7.26
C SER A 165 11.72 7.84 -5.75
N LEU A 166 10.60 7.33 -5.24
CA LEU A 166 10.26 7.38 -3.81
C LEU A 166 11.28 6.63 -2.97
N LEU A 167 11.67 5.40 -3.36
CA LEU A 167 12.68 4.62 -2.64
C LEU A 167 14.03 5.33 -2.60
N GLN A 168 14.50 5.84 -3.75
CA GLN A 168 15.76 6.57 -3.83
C GLN A 168 15.75 7.80 -2.93
N TRP A 169 14.64 8.54 -2.92
CA TRP A 169 14.46 9.69 -2.04
C TRP A 169 14.46 9.27 -0.57
N CYS A 170 13.72 8.22 -0.20
CA CYS A 170 13.71 7.68 1.17
C CYS A 170 15.11 7.28 1.65
N TYR A 171 15.92 6.62 0.82
CA TYR A 171 17.29 6.27 1.19
C TYR A 171 18.16 7.49 1.44
N THR A 172 17.99 8.54 0.64
CA THR A 172 18.74 9.79 0.78
C THR A 172 18.32 10.55 2.04
N SER A 173 17.01 10.69 2.26
CA SER A 173 16.44 11.44 3.37
C SER A 173 16.54 10.71 4.72
N TYR A 174 16.60 9.38 4.74
CA TYR A 174 16.71 8.60 5.98
C TYR A 174 17.96 9.00 6.77
N GLY A 175 19.10 9.18 6.09
CA GLY A 175 20.35 9.60 6.74
C GLY A 175 20.22 10.96 7.43
N GLU A 176 19.52 11.91 6.81
CA GLU A 176 19.30 13.25 7.38
C GLU A 176 18.38 13.20 8.60
N VAL A 177 17.28 12.44 8.52
CA VAL A 177 16.34 12.29 9.64
C VAL A 177 16.98 11.54 10.79
N PHE A 178 17.72 10.46 10.51
CA PHE A 178 18.44 9.71 11.52
C PHE A 178 19.52 10.56 12.20
N SER A 179 20.32 11.30 11.41
CA SER A 179 21.29 12.25 11.94
C SER A 179 20.63 13.29 12.84
N SER A 180 19.54 13.90 12.37
CA SER A 180 18.75 14.87 13.16
C SER A 180 18.25 14.28 14.47
N TRP A 181 17.79 13.03 14.46
CA TRP A 181 17.39 12.32 15.68
C TRP A 181 18.56 12.11 16.64
N MET A 182 19.74 11.71 16.15
CA MET A 182 20.94 11.59 16.99
C MET A 182 21.37 12.94 17.59
N HIS A 183 21.23 14.04 16.85
CA HIS A 183 21.48 15.38 17.39
C HIS A 183 20.51 15.72 18.52
N PHE A 184 19.22 15.40 18.38
CA PHE A 184 18.26 15.56 19.49
C PHE A 184 18.65 14.73 20.72
N CYS A 185 19.12 13.50 20.53
CA CYS A 185 19.61 12.66 21.63
C CYS A 185 20.80 13.33 22.34
N ALA A 186 21.78 13.83 21.58
CA ALA A 186 22.94 14.51 22.15
C ALA A 186 22.55 15.80 22.92
N VAL A 187 21.65 16.61 22.36
CA VAL A 187 21.13 17.82 23.01
C VAL A 187 20.41 17.47 24.31
N ARG A 188 19.58 16.41 24.30
CA ARG A 188 18.88 15.93 25.49
C ARG A 188 19.84 15.47 26.57
N THR A 189 20.83 14.63 26.21
CA THR A 189 21.87 14.16 27.14
C THR A 189 22.66 15.33 27.73
N PHE A 190 23.00 16.32 26.92
CA PHE A 190 23.71 17.52 27.35
C PHE A 190 22.89 18.36 28.34
N ALA A 191 21.64 18.67 28.00
CA ALA A 191 20.74 19.45 28.86
C ALA A 191 20.50 18.76 30.20
N GLU A 192 20.23 17.45 30.17
CA GLU A 192 20.00 16.67 31.39
C GLU A 192 21.27 16.56 32.24
N SER A 193 22.44 16.43 31.62
CA SER A 193 23.72 16.41 32.34
C SER A 193 24.00 17.73 33.06
N ILE A 194 23.68 18.88 32.44
CA ILE A 194 23.79 20.19 33.10
C ILE A 194 22.79 20.28 34.26
N MET A 195 21.55 19.81 34.08
CA MET A 195 20.55 19.84 35.14
C MET A 195 20.90 18.95 36.34
N ARG A 196 21.51 17.79 36.09
CA ARG A 196 21.88 16.83 37.16
C ARG A 196 23.23 17.11 37.80
N TYR A 197 24.23 17.52 37.02
CA TYR A 197 25.62 17.66 37.49
C TYR A 197 26.07 19.12 37.66
N GLY A 198 25.28 20.08 37.16
CA GLY A 198 25.57 21.50 37.29
C GLY A 198 26.64 22.01 36.31
N LEU A 199 27.15 23.21 36.61
CA LEU A 199 28.19 23.89 35.84
C LEU A 199 29.51 23.92 36.62
N PRO A 200 30.66 23.87 35.94
CA PRO A 200 30.85 23.77 34.48
C PRO A 200 30.50 22.38 33.92
N PRO A 201 30.18 22.25 32.61
CA PRO A 201 29.80 20.98 31.99
C PRO A 201 31.02 20.05 31.83
N ALA A 202 31.42 19.43 32.93
CA ALA A 202 32.56 18.51 33.01
C ALA A 202 32.04 17.06 33.15
N PHE A 203 31.49 16.52 32.05
CA PHE A 203 30.98 15.15 32.00
C PHE A 203 31.45 14.42 30.75
N LEU A 204 31.53 13.09 30.85
CA LEU A 204 31.84 12.19 29.75
C LEU A 204 30.57 11.47 29.31
N ALA A 205 30.10 11.74 28.11
CA ALA A 205 28.99 11.01 27.49
C ALA A 205 29.53 9.81 26.69
N CYS A 206 28.90 8.65 26.87
CA CYS A 206 29.27 7.41 26.21
C CYS A 206 28.06 6.79 25.51
N VAL A 207 28.27 6.24 24.31
CA VAL A 207 27.28 5.39 23.63
C VAL A 207 27.64 3.93 23.87
N LEU A 208 26.69 3.16 24.37
CA LEU A 208 26.88 1.73 24.66
C LEU A 208 25.92 0.91 23.81
N SER A 209 26.43 -0.14 23.17
CA SER A 209 25.64 -1.15 22.46
C SER A 209 25.80 -2.49 23.18
N PRO A 210 25.10 -2.70 24.31
CA PRO A 210 25.14 -3.96 25.03
C PRO A 210 24.42 -5.06 24.24
N ALA A 211 24.87 -6.31 24.38
CA ALA A 211 24.09 -7.43 23.86
C ALA A 211 22.77 -7.55 24.64
N VAL A 212 21.67 -7.92 23.96
CA VAL A 212 20.30 -7.96 24.52
C VAL A 212 20.22 -8.69 25.86
N LYS A 213 20.91 -9.83 26.00
CA LYS A 213 20.91 -10.63 27.25
C LYS A 213 21.74 -10.03 28.38
N SER A 214 22.60 -9.06 28.07
CA SER A 214 23.58 -8.49 29.00
C SER A 214 23.21 -7.09 29.49
N GLU A 215 22.14 -6.49 28.96
CA GLU A 215 21.73 -5.12 29.31
C GLU A 215 21.58 -4.92 30.82
N LYS A 216 20.82 -5.80 31.49
CA LYS A 216 20.64 -5.75 32.95
C LYS A 216 21.96 -5.79 33.72
N LYS A 217 22.92 -6.61 33.26
CA LYS A 217 24.25 -6.71 33.87
C LYS A 217 25.05 -5.43 33.66
N VAL A 218 24.99 -4.83 32.47
CA VAL A 218 25.66 -3.56 32.18
C VAL A 218 25.07 -2.43 33.02
N ARG A 219 23.74 -2.32 33.12
CA ARG A 219 23.05 -1.33 33.95
C ARG A 219 23.49 -1.44 35.42
N SER A 220 23.49 -2.65 35.99
CA SER A 220 23.97 -2.90 37.36
C SER A 220 25.43 -2.51 37.59
N ILE A 221 26.32 -2.76 36.62
CA ILE A 221 27.73 -2.34 36.72
C ILE A 221 27.84 -0.81 36.71
N LEU A 222 27.13 -0.14 35.81
CA LEU A 222 27.14 1.33 35.71
C LEU A 222 26.56 1.99 36.97
N GLU A 223 25.49 1.45 37.53
CA GLU A 223 24.89 1.92 38.79
C GLU A 223 25.91 1.91 39.94
N ARG A 224 26.72 0.86 40.03
CA ARG A 224 27.78 0.76 41.03
C ARG A 224 28.93 1.72 40.78
N LEU A 225 29.29 1.98 39.53
CA LEU A 225 30.41 2.87 39.16
C LEU A 225 30.05 4.35 39.28
N CYS A 226 28.79 4.70 39.04
CA CYS A 226 28.29 6.08 39.05
C CYS A 226 27.68 6.50 40.39
N ASP A 227 27.84 5.70 41.45
CA ASP A 227 27.34 6.00 42.78
C ASP A 227 28.12 7.17 43.41
N SER A 228 27.50 8.35 43.44
CA SER A 228 28.05 9.59 43.97
C SER A 228 27.04 10.29 44.88
N THR A 229 27.45 11.29 45.66
CA THR A 229 26.55 12.02 46.57
C THR A 229 25.32 12.60 45.85
N ASN A 230 25.44 12.96 44.57
CA ASN A 230 24.35 13.50 43.76
C ASN A 230 23.43 12.44 43.15
N SER A 231 23.84 11.16 43.13
CA SER A 231 23.00 10.07 42.63
C SER A 231 21.93 9.61 43.61
N LEU A 232 22.04 9.99 44.90
CA LEU A 232 21.02 9.69 45.92
C LEU A 232 19.65 10.27 45.59
N TYR A 233 19.60 11.43 44.91
CA TYR A 233 18.35 12.07 44.48
C TYR A 233 17.64 11.32 43.33
N TRP A 234 18.35 10.42 42.65
CA TRP A 234 17.89 9.74 41.43
C TRP A 234 17.86 8.22 41.56
N LYS A 235 18.26 7.69 42.71
CA LYS A 235 18.02 6.29 43.09
C LYS A 235 16.57 6.20 43.57
N SER A 236 15.76 5.41 42.89
CA SER A 236 14.45 5.03 43.40
C SER A 236 14.69 4.23 44.69
N GLU A 237 14.25 4.74 45.84
CA GLU A 237 14.01 3.88 46.99
C GLU A 237 12.92 2.89 46.55
N GLU A 238 13.27 1.61 46.48
CA GLU A 238 12.25 0.56 46.36
C GLU A 238 11.23 0.77 47.50
N ASP A 239 9.95 0.81 47.15
CA ASP A 239 8.76 1.04 48.00
C ASP A 239 8.40 2.48 48.43
N ALA A 240 7.82 3.26 47.51
CA ALA A 240 6.80 4.25 47.86
C ALA A 240 5.69 4.30 46.79
N GLY A 241 4.80 3.31 46.83
CA GLY A 241 3.56 3.34 46.07
C GLY A 241 2.70 4.53 46.47
N ALA A 242 2.65 5.58 45.63
CA ALA A 242 1.55 6.55 45.58
C ALA A 242 1.64 7.62 44.46
N MET A 243 2.74 7.73 43.70
CA MET A 243 2.87 8.81 42.67
C MET A 243 3.20 8.30 41.26
N ALA A 244 2.89 7.02 40.97
CA ALA A 244 3.12 6.36 39.68
C ALA A 244 2.11 6.74 38.56
N GLY A 245 1.51 7.93 38.61
CA GLY A 245 0.39 8.31 37.74
C GLY A 245 0.66 9.35 36.66
N LEU A 246 1.79 10.08 36.71
CA LEU A 246 1.96 11.29 35.88
C LEU A 246 3.29 11.40 35.12
N ALA A 247 4.24 10.50 35.33
CA ALA A 247 5.48 10.44 34.55
C ALA A 247 5.70 8.98 34.12
N GLY A 248 5.60 8.72 32.82
CA GLY A 248 5.74 7.37 32.27
C GLY A 248 7.04 6.73 32.72
N ASP A 249 6.92 5.44 33.11
CA ASP A 249 7.91 4.39 33.34
C ASP A 249 9.37 4.73 32.95
N SER A 250 9.96 5.70 33.65
CA SER A 250 11.32 6.13 33.42
C SER A 250 12.19 5.35 34.40
N GLU A 251 12.85 4.30 33.90
CA GLU A 251 13.93 3.63 34.61
C GLU A 251 14.91 4.70 35.10
N THR A 252 14.86 4.96 36.40
CA THR A 252 15.57 6.07 37.02
C THR A 252 16.95 5.56 37.39
N HIS A 253 17.94 5.92 36.59
CA HIS A 253 19.33 5.58 36.84
C HIS A 253 20.05 6.70 37.61
N PRO A 254 21.07 6.35 38.44
CA PRO A 254 21.91 7.30 39.14
C PRO A 254 22.77 8.18 38.21
N TYR A 255 22.77 7.89 36.91
CA TYR A 255 23.41 8.64 35.83
C TYR A 255 22.39 9.04 34.75
N VAL A 256 22.74 10.05 33.94
CA VAL A 256 21.94 10.41 32.75
C VAL A 256 21.96 9.24 31.78
N SER A 257 20.78 8.70 31.49
CA SER A 257 20.61 7.53 30.63
C SER A 257 19.52 7.79 29.62
N PHE A 258 19.79 7.46 28.35
CA PHE A 258 18.83 7.52 27.27
C PHE A 258 18.94 6.26 26.41
N THR A 259 17.86 5.48 26.35
CA THR A 259 17.81 4.26 25.52
C THR A 259 17.36 4.61 24.11
N ILE A 260 18.18 4.26 23.12
CA ILE A 260 17.87 4.40 21.70
C ILE A 260 17.45 3.03 21.16
N ASN A 261 16.18 2.90 20.80
CA ASN A 261 15.66 1.69 20.18
C ASN A 261 15.82 1.78 18.66
N LEU A 262 16.79 1.05 18.13
CA LEU A 262 16.92 0.81 16.70
C LEU A 262 16.07 -0.43 16.39
N ALA A 263 14.90 -0.22 15.76
CA ALA A 263 14.00 -1.28 15.34
C ALA A 263 14.58 -2.10 14.19
#